data_AF-A0A498IIX4-F1
#
_entry.id   AF-A0A498IIX4-F1
#
_cell.length_a   1.000
_cell.length_b   1.000
_cell.length_c   1.000
_cell.angle_alpha   90.00
_cell.angle_beta   90.00
_cell.angle_gamma   90.00
#
_symmetry.space_group_name_H-M   'P 1'
#
loop_
_entity.id
_entity.type
_entity.pdbx_description
1 polymer ?
#
loop_
_entity_poly.entity_id
_entity_poly.type
_entity_poly.pdbx_seq_one_letter_code
_entity_poly.pdbx_strand_id
1 'polypeptide(L)' 'MDLDNRDFSFGDDTDVNVNHLFLRSNELAAAWNVLTPVLNEIDKKNIATELYELGGRGPVGAYHLLGKTWGSLGRGLAT' A
#
# COMPACT_ATOMS: atom_id res chain seq x y z
N MET A 1 26.98 -5.12 54.14
CA MET A 1 26.14 -5.79 53.11
C MET A 1 24.89 -4.95 53.06
N ASP A 2 24.87 -3.94 52.19
CA ASP A 2 23.78 -2.98 52.08
C ASP A 2 23.17 -3.11 50.69
N LEU A 3 22.02 -3.78 50.63
CA LEU A 3 21.17 -3.82 49.45
C LEU A 3 19.85 -3.18 49.86
N ASP A 4 19.71 -1.88 49.62
CA ASP A 4 18.39 -1.30 49.44
C ASP A 4 18.42 -0.06 48.54
N ASN A 5 17.51 -0.10 47.57
CA ASN A 5 16.96 1.04 46.83
C ASN A 5 17.92 1.86 45.96
N ARG A 6 18.34 1.25 44.85
CA ARG A 6 18.40 2.00 43.60
C ARG A 6 16.97 2.05 43.06
N ASP A 7 16.32 3.20 43.23
CA ASP A 7 15.12 3.56 42.49
C ASP A 7 15.45 3.46 41.00
N PHE A 8 15.15 2.30 40.42
CA PHE A 8 15.09 2.14 38.99
C PHE A 8 13.78 2.80 38.57
N SER A 9 13.81 4.13 38.48
CA SER A 9 12.80 4.89 37.76
C SER A 9 12.89 4.43 36.32
N PHE A 10 12.11 3.41 35.96
CA PHE A 10 11.75 3.15 34.57
C PHE A 10 11.12 4.45 34.09
N GLY A 11 11.88 5.19 33.28
CA GLY A 11 11.34 6.25 32.46
C GLY A 11 10.14 5.69 31.72
N ASP A 12 9.10 6.51 31.63
CA ASP A 12 7.93 6.23 30.83
C ASP A 12 8.33 6.20 29.35
N ASP A 13 8.93 5.09 28.94
CA ASP A 13 9.40 4.84 27.57
C ASP A 13 8.26 4.22 26.73
N THR A 14 7.05 4.09 27.29
CA THR A 14 5.92 3.43 26.63
C THR A 14 5.07 4.35 25.75
N ASP A 15 5.52 5.58 25.52
CA ASP A 15 4.93 6.50 24.54
C ASP A 15 5.44 6.29 23.10
N VAL A 16 6.04 5.13 22.80
CA VAL A 16 6.09 4.65 21.42
C VAL A 16 4.69 4.20 21.04
N ASN A 17 3.91 5.10 20.46
CA ASN A 17 2.66 4.80 19.76
C ASN A 17 2.93 3.74 18.66
N VAL A 18 2.95 2.47 19.03
CA VAL A 18 3.17 1.32 18.14
C VAL A 18 1.96 1.01 17.26
N ASN A 19 0.88 1.80 17.37
CA ASN A 19 -0.35 1.60 16.60
C ASN A 19 -0.33 2.26 15.21
N HIS A 20 0.71 3.02 14.85
CA HIS A 20 0.81 3.64 13.51
C HIS A 20 1.33 2.70 12.41
N LEU A 21 1.89 1.54 12.78
CA LEU A 21 2.38 0.54 11.82
C LEU A 21 1.30 -0.48 11.42
N PHE A 22 0.13 -0.43 12.08
CA PHE A 22 -0.98 -1.31 11.80
C PHE A 22 -2.06 -0.57 11.03
N LEU A 23 -2.59 -1.23 10.01
CA LEU A 23 -3.72 -0.73 9.26
C LEU A 23 -4.95 -0.68 10.17
N ARG A 24 -5.57 0.49 10.30
CA ARG A 24 -6.78 0.66 11.13
C ARG A 24 -8.01 0.09 10.43
N SER A 25 -9.04 -0.25 11.20
CA SER A 25 -10.28 -0.86 10.67
C SER A 25 -11.02 0.02 9.66
N ASN A 26 -10.95 1.34 9.82
CA ASN A 26 -11.53 2.31 8.89
C ASN A 26 -10.73 2.43 7.57
N GLU A 27 -9.41 2.40 7.64
CA GLU A 27 -8.52 2.41 6.48
C GLU A 27 -8.63 1.11 5.69
N LEU A 28 -8.77 -0.03 6.40
CA LEU A 28 -9.07 -1.32 5.80
C LEU A 28 -10.40 -1.30 5.04
N ALA A 29 -11.47 -0.76 5.64
CA ALA A 29 -12.77 -0.63 4.98
C ALA A 29 -12.69 0.30 3.74
N ALA A 30 -11.96 1.41 3.85
CA ALA A 30 -11.75 2.33 2.73
C ALA A 30 -10.98 1.66 1.57
N ALA A 31 -9.92 0.91 1.86
CA ALA A 31 -9.15 0.16 0.86
C ALA A 31 -10.02 -0.88 0.15
N TRP A 32 -10.83 -1.63 0.90
CA TRP A 32 -11.75 -2.60 0.33
C TRP A 32 -12.80 -1.95 -0.57
N ASN A 33 -13.38 -0.81 -0.19
CA ASN A 33 -14.35 -0.12 -1.02
C ASN A 33 -13.80 0.26 -2.41
N VAL A 34 -12.50 0.53 -2.51
CA VAL A 34 -11.83 0.81 -3.80
C VAL A 34 -11.53 -0.47 -4.57
N LEU A 35 -11.07 -1.53 -3.89
CA LEU A 35 -10.62 -2.77 -4.54
C LEU A 35 -11.77 -3.70 -4.94
N THR A 36 -12.82 -3.80 -4.13
CA THR A 36 -13.96 -4.70 -4.35
C THR A 36 -14.63 -4.55 -5.73
N PRO A 37 -14.95 -3.35 -6.25
CA PRO A 37 -15.55 -3.25 -7.59
C PRO A 37 -14.61 -3.78 -8.68
N VAL A 38 -13.31 -3.49 -8.59
CA VAL A 38 -12.30 -3.97 -9.56
C VAL A 38 -12.19 -5.49 -9.53
N LEU A 39 -12.14 -6.09 -8.34
CA LEU A 39 -12.09 -7.54 -8.17
C LEU A 39 -13.34 -8.24 -8.71
N ASN A 40 -14.52 -7.68 -8.44
CA ASN A 40 -15.78 -8.19 -8.97
C ASN A 40 -15.83 -8.13 -10.51
N GLU A 41 -15.23 -7.10 -11.12
CA GLU A 41 -15.13 -7.02 -12.57
C GLU A 41 -14.16 -8.05 -13.16
N ILE A 42 -13.03 -8.29 -12.50
CA ILE A 42 -12.05 -9.32 -12.91
C ILE A 42 -12.71 -10.71 -12.91
N ASP A 43 -13.45 -11.02 -11.84
CA ASP A 43 -14.16 -12.30 -11.71
C ASP A 43 -15.25 -12.47 -12.79
N LYS A 44 -16.11 -11.45 -12.96
CA LYS A 44 -17.18 -11.49 -13.96
C LYS A 44 -16.69 -11.56 -15.40
N LYS A 45 -15.59 -10.87 -15.73
CA LYS A 45 -15.05 -10.79 -17.09
C LYS A 45 -14.03 -11.88 -17.38
N ASN A 46 -13.66 -12.70 -16.38
CA ASN A 46 -12.60 -13.71 -16.44
C ASN A 46 -11.38 -13.20 -17.20
N ILE A 47 -10.86 -12.06 -16.74
CA ILE A 47 -9.80 -11.33 -17.45
C ILE A 47 -8.54 -12.19 -17.45
N ALA A 48 -8.13 -12.63 -18.64
CA ALA A 48 -6.90 -13.39 -18.80
C ALA A 48 -5.69 -12.55 -18.34
N THR A 49 -4.90 -13.10 -17.43
CA THR A 49 -3.65 -12.49 -16.99
C THR A 49 -2.65 -12.46 -18.13
N GLU A 50 -2.02 -11.30 -18.36
CA GLU A 50 -0.93 -11.19 -19.32
C GLU A 50 0.27 -12.05 -18.87
N LEU A 51 0.81 -12.83 -19.80
CA LEU A 51 2.00 -13.64 -19.54
C LEU A 51 3.20 -12.73 -19.32
N TYR A 52 3.97 -13.00 -18.27
CA TYR A 52 5.22 -12.32 -18.00
C TYR A 52 6.35 -13.34 -17.83
N GLU A 53 7.56 -12.94 -18.22
CA GLU A 53 8.74 -13.78 -18.06
C GLU A 53 9.18 -13.84 -16.59
N LEU A 54 9.55 -15.04 -16.14
CA LEU A 54 10.10 -15.24 -14.80
C LEU A 54 11.45 -14.50 -14.67
N GLY A 55 11.57 -13.61 -13.67
CA GLY A 55 12.72 -12.73 -13.51
C GLY A 55 12.61 -11.39 -14.25
N GLY A 56 11.54 -11.19 -15.03
CA GLY A 56 11.18 -9.91 -15.63
C GLY A 56 10.51 -8.95 -14.64
N ARG A 57 10.27 -7.70 -15.07
CA ARG A 57 9.61 -6.65 -14.26
C ARG A 57 8.07 -6.67 -14.38
N GLY A 58 7.50 -7.80 -14.76
CA GLY A 58 6.08 -7.95 -15.04
C GLY A 58 5.70 -7.66 -16.50
N PRO A 59 4.39 -7.65 -16.79
CA PRO A 59 3.87 -7.63 -18.15
C PRO A 59 4.04 -6.27 -18.84
N VAL A 60 4.15 -6.31 -20.17
CA VAL A 60 4.33 -5.10 -21.01
C VAL A 60 3.17 -4.11 -20.84
N GLY A 61 1.95 -4.61 -20.57
CA GLY A 61 0.78 -3.77 -20.31
C GLY A 61 0.97 -2.78 -19.15
N ALA A 62 1.79 -3.11 -18.14
CA ALA A 62 2.08 -2.21 -17.03
C ALA A 62 2.84 -0.95 -17.47
N TYR A 63 3.79 -1.09 -18.40
CA TYR A 63 4.51 0.04 -18.98
C TYR A 63 3.60 0.94 -19.81
N HIS A 64 2.64 0.33 -20.52
CA HIS A 64 1.67 1.08 -21.32
C HIS A 64 0.74 1.93 -20.46
N LEU A 65 0.32 1.41 -19.30
CA LEU A 65 -0.49 2.17 -18.34
C LEU A 65 0.28 3.36 -17.76
N LEU A 66 1.56 3.19 -17.45
CA LEU A 66 2.40 4.27 -16.95
C LEU A 66 2.63 5.34 -18.03
N GLY A 67 2.92 4.94 -19.28
CA GLY A 67 3.10 5.87 -20.39
C GLY A 67 1.82 6.64 -20.74
N LYS A 68 0.65 5.99 -20.67
CA LYS A 68 -0.65 6.61 -20.97
C LYS A 68 -1.09 7.62 -19.92
N THR A 69 -0.93 7.31 -18.64
CA THR A 69 -1.38 8.18 -17.54
C THR A 69 -0.57 9.46 -17.43
N TRP A 70 0.74 9.41 -17.64
CA TRP A 70 1.61 10.59 -17.59
C TRP A 70 1.64 11.35 -18.92
N GLY A 71 1.52 10.64 -20.05
CA GLY A 71 1.48 11.26 -21.38
C GLY A 71 0.21 12.08 -21.66
N SER A 72 -0.90 11.84 -20.95
CA SER A 72 -2.12 12.64 -21.12
C SER A 72 -2.13 13.94 -20.30
N LEU A 73 -1.30 14.04 -19.25
CA LEU A 73 -1.26 15.22 -18.38
C LEU A 73 -0.52 16.42 -19.02
N GLY A 74 0.41 16.16 -19.95
CA GLY A 74 1.22 17.20 -20.62
C GLY A 74 0.59 17.84 -21.86
N ARG A 75 -0.58 17.39 -22.34
CA ARG A 75 -1.21 17.87 -23.59
C ARG A 75 -2.32 18.91 -23.43
N GLY A 76 -2.56 19.41 -22.21
CA GLY A 76 -3.61 20.42 -21.92
C GLY A 76 -3.14 21.87 -21.86
N LEU A 77 -1.84 22.15 -22.06
CA LEU A 77 -1.23 23.48 -21.89
C LEU A 77 -0.74 24.12 -23.19
N ALA A 78 -1.08 23.55 -24.35
CA ALA A 78 -0.66 24.04 -25.67
C ALA A 78 -1.85 24.14 -26.63
N THR A 79 -2.78 25.06 -26.37
CA THR A 79 -3.73 25.62 -27.35
C THR A 79 -4.10 27.04 -26.93
#